data_AF-A0A3M1G824-F1
#
_entry.id   AF-A0A3M1G824-F1
#
_cell.length_a   1.000
_cell.length_b   1.000
_cell.length_c   1.000
_cell.angle_alpha   90.00
_cell.angle_beta   90.00
_cell.angle_gamma   90.00
#
_symmetry.space_group_name_H-M   'P 1'
#
loop_
_entity.id
_entity.type
_entity.pdbx_description
1 polymer ?
#
loop_
_entity_poly.entity_id
_entity_poly.type
_entity_poly.pdbx_seq_one_letter_code
_entity_poly.pdbx_strand_id
1 'polypeptide(L)'
;AYVAADPDFHATFDKMSDLVLSLLPRYREEGKSYLTLAIGCTGGRHRSVFVAEMFARLLEKHGYRVNIVHRDLDRDRREAETSA
;
A
#
# COMPACT_ATOMS: atom_id res chain seq x y z
N ALA A 1 -0.03 15.43 8.43
CA ALA A 1 0.38 15.79 7.06
C ALA A 1 -0.68 15.27 6.09
N TYR A 2 -1.35 16.14 5.36
CA TYR A 2 -2.43 15.78 4.44
C TYR A 2 -1.80 15.41 3.08
N VAL A 3 -1.57 14.11 2.86
CA VAL A 3 -0.75 13.59 1.75
C VAL A 3 -1.31 13.99 0.38
N ALA A 4 -2.63 14.01 0.22
CA ALA A 4 -3.29 14.35 -1.04
C ALA A 4 -3.31 15.86 -1.37
N ALA A 5 -2.86 16.74 -0.47
CA ALA A 5 -2.73 18.18 -0.79
C ALA A 5 -1.40 18.51 -1.47
N ASP A 6 -0.46 17.57 -1.49
CA ASP A 6 0.74 17.72 -2.28
C ASP A 6 0.35 17.70 -3.78
N PRO A 7 0.63 18.78 -4.54
CA PRO A 7 0.21 18.90 -5.92
C PRO A 7 0.79 17.80 -6.82
N ASP A 8 1.96 17.25 -6.46
CA ASP A 8 2.65 16.22 -7.25
C ASP A 8 2.21 14.80 -6.86
N PHE A 9 1.42 14.65 -5.79
CA PHE A 9 1.03 13.35 -5.26
C PHE A 9 0.28 12.52 -6.30
N HIS A 10 -0.76 13.10 -6.92
CA HIS A 10 -1.61 12.38 -7.87
C HIS A 10 -0.81 11.88 -9.08
N ALA A 11 -0.03 12.75 -9.70
CA ALA A 11 0.80 12.39 -10.84
C ALA A 11 1.82 11.28 -10.51
N THR A 12 2.33 11.27 -9.28
CA THR A 12 3.25 10.21 -8.83
C THR A 12 2.50 8.91 -8.54
N PHE A 13 1.36 8.97 -7.86
CA PHE A 13 0.53 7.82 -7.54
C PHE A 13 0.01 7.13 -8.81
N ASP A 14 -0.38 7.89 -9.83
CA ASP A 14 -0.85 7.36 -11.12
C ASP A 14 0.25 6.55 -11.81
N LYS A 15 1.49 7.07 -11.87
CA LYS A 15 2.63 6.33 -12.44
C LYS A 15 2.91 5.02 -11.69
N MET A 16 2.85 5.04 -10.36
CA MET A 16 3.03 3.81 -9.57
C MET A 16 1.89 2.82 -9.83
N SER A 17 0.67 3.33 -9.93
CA SER A 17 -0.54 2.53 -10.20
C SER A 17 -0.49 1.86 -11.56
N ASP A 18 -0.12 2.61 -12.60
CA ASP A 18 0.04 2.09 -13.96
C ASP A 18 1.07 0.96 -14.02
N LEU A 19 2.21 1.14 -13.34
CA LEU A 19 3.22 0.09 -13.24
C LEU A 19 2.65 -1.17 -12.61
N VAL A 20 2.03 -1.07 -11.43
CA VAL A 20 1.46 -2.22 -10.72
C VAL A 20 0.39 -2.92 -11.54
N LEU A 21 -0.55 -2.17 -12.13
CA LEU A 21 -1.63 -2.73 -12.94
C LEU A 21 -1.13 -3.41 -14.21
N SER A 22 -0.06 -2.90 -14.83
CA SER A 22 0.55 -3.53 -16.01
C SER A 22 1.27 -4.85 -15.68
N LEU A 23 1.76 -4.99 -14.44
CA LEU A 23 2.49 -6.17 -13.98
C LEU A 23 1.57 -7.29 -13.52
N LEU A 24 0.45 -6.96 -12.84
CA LEU A 24 -0.42 -7.96 -12.21
C LEU A 24 -0.90 -9.10 -13.14
N PRO A 25 -1.34 -8.85 -14.38
CA PRO A 25 -1.70 -9.93 -15.32
C PRO A 25 -0.53 -10.88 -15.62
N ARG A 26 0.69 -10.34 -15.73
CA ARG A 26 1.90 -11.13 -16.03
C ARG A 26 2.29 -12.02 -14.86
N TYR A 27 2.24 -11.49 -13.63
CA TYR A 27 2.45 -12.29 -12.41
C TYR A 27 1.44 -13.45 -12.34
N ARG A 28 0.18 -13.21 -12.73
CA ARG A 28 -0.85 -14.25 -12.78
C ARG A 28 -0.55 -15.32 -13.83
N GLU A 29 -0.13 -14.92 -15.03
CA GLU A 29 0.26 -15.84 -16.12
C GLU A 29 1.47 -16.70 -15.74
N GLU A 30 2.42 -16.16 -14.98
CA GLU A 30 3.56 -16.90 -14.41
C GLU A 30 3.16 -17.84 -13.25
N GLY A 31 1.88 -17.90 -12.88
CA GLY A 31 1.37 -18.74 -11.80
C GLY A 31 1.72 -18.24 -10.40
N LYS A 32 2.10 -16.97 -10.23
CA LYS A 32 2.39 -16.39 -8.92
C LYS A 32 1.09 -16.16 -8.17
N SER A 33 0.96 -16.78 -7.00
CA SER A 33 -0.26 -16.66 -6.18
C SER A 33 -0.37 -15.32 -5.44
N TYR A 34 0.76 -14.63 -5.22
CA TYR A 34 0.81 -13.41 -4.43
C TYR A 34 1.81 -12.40 -5.03
N LEU A 35 1.46 -11.13 -4.93
CA LEU A 35 2.37 -9.99 -5.14
C LEU A 35 2.35 -9.12 -3.88
N THR A 36 3.51 -8.89 -3.29
CA THR A 36 3.65 -8.05 -2.10
C THR A 36 4.15 -6.66 -2.49
N LEU A 37 3.35 -5.63 -2.21
CA LEU A 37 3.72 -4.22 -2.41
C LEU A 37 4.13 -3.61 -1.06
N ALA A 38 5.42 -3.32 -0.88
CA ALA A 38 5.93 -2.70 0.33
C ALA A 38 6.10 -1.19 0.13
N ILE A 39 5.29 -0.39 0.83
CA ILE A 39 5.34 1.07 0.76
C ILE A 39 5.93 1.63 2.06
N GLY A 40 7.04 2.35 1.97
CA GLY A 40 7.76 2.90 3.11
C GLY A 40 7.75 4.42 3.15
N CYS A 41 7.64 4.98 4.35
CA CYS A 41 8.02 6.36 4.64
C CYS A 41 8.88 6.36 5.91
N THR A 42 9.61 7.45 6.18
CA THR A 42 10.60 7.50 7.28
C THR A 42 10.06 6.99 8.62
N GLY A 43 8.85 7.40 9.00
CA GLY A 43 8.23 7.01 10.27
C GLY A 43 7.18 5.90 10.17
N GLY A 44 6.92 5.35 8.98
CA GLY A 44 5.96 4.25 8.78
C GLY A 44 4.47 4.52 9.07
N ARG A 45 4.09 5.73 9.52
CA ARG A 45 2.77 6.01 10.11
C ARG A 45 1.82 6.89 9.30
N HIS A 46 2.33 7.61 8.29
CA HIS A 46 1.54 8.63 7.60
C HIS A 46 1.44 8.37 6.10
N ARG A 47 2.53 8.65 5.35
CA ARG A 47 2.54 8.55 3.88
C ARG A 47 2.43 7.10 3.39
N SER A 48 3.18 6.18 4.01
CA SER A 48 3.12 4.77 3.68
C SER A 48 1.73 4.17 3.90
N VAL A 49 1.13 4.46 5.06
CA VAL A 49 -0.22 4.02 5.43
C VAL A 49 -1.23 4.52 4.40
N PHE A 50 -1.22 5.83 4.12
CA PHE A 50 -2.16 6.43 3.17
C PHE A 50 -2.03 5.84 1.76
N VAL A 51 -0.82 5.70 1.24
CA VAL A 51 -0.58 5.14 -0.11
C VAL A 51 -0.95 3.67 -0.18
N ALA A 52 -0.68 2.87 0.87
CA ALA A 52 -1.08 1.48 0.94
C ALA A 52 -2.61 1.30 0.90
N GLU A 53 -3.35 2.14 1.64
CA GLU A 53 -4.82 2.18 1.62
C GLU A 53 -5.36 2.56 0.23
N MET A 54 -4.73 3.52 -0.44
CA MET A 54 -5.11 3.88 -1.81
C MET A 54 -4.89 2.76 -2.81
N PHE A 55 -3.75 2.05 -2.72
CA PHE A 55 -3.50 0.87 -3.54
C PHE A 55 -4.52 -0.23 -3.28
N ALA A 56 -4.88 -0.48 -2.02
CA ALA A 56 -5.89 -1.49 -1.69
C ALA A 56 -7.21 -1.20 -2.40
N ARG A 57 -7.74 0.02 -2.27
CA ARG A 57 -8.98 0.44 -2.93
C ARG A 57 -8.88 0.36 -4.46
N LEU A 58 -7.76 0.79 -5.03
CA LEU A 58 -7.54 0.72 -6.47
C LEU A 58 -7.57 -0.72 -6.97
N LEU A 59 -6.85 -1.62 -6.31
CA LEU A 59 -6.71 -3.02 -6.71
C LEU A 59 -8.00 -3.81 -6.49
N GLU A 60 -8.73 -3.55 -5.40
CA GLU A 60 -10.07 -4.09 -5.18
C GLU A 60 -11.04 -3.68 -6.28
N LYS A 61 -10.99 -2.40 -6.71
CA LYS A 61 -11.79 -1.92 -7.86
C LYS A 61 -11.44 -2.64 -9.16
N HIS A 62 -10.21 -3.13 -9.31
CA HIS A 62 -9.78 -3.93 -10.46
C HIS A 62 -10.02 -5.45 -10.26
N GLY A 63 -10.70 -5.86 -9.19
CA GLY A 63 -11.09 -7.25 -8.95
C GLY A 63 -10.02 -8.11 -8.28
N TYR A 64 -8.95 -7.51 -7.76
CA TYR A 64 -7.93 -8.23 -7.01
C TYR A 64 -8.31 -8.33 -5.52
N ARG A 65 -7.98 -9.47 -4.90
CA ARG A 65 -8.05 -9.62 -3.44
C ARG A 65 -6.81 -8.98 -2.83
N VAL A 66 -7.01 -8.06 -1.89
CA VAL A 66 -5.92 -7.38 -1.20
C VAL A 66 -5.94 -7.71 0.28
N ASN A 67 -4.75 -7.92 0.85
CA ASN A 67 -4.54 -7.93 2.28
C ASN A 67 -3.57 -6.80 2.63
N ILE A 68 -3.92 -5.97 3.61
CA ILE A 68 -3.14 -4.80 4.02
C ILE A 68 -2.54 -5.01 5.41
N VAL A 69 -1.26 -4.65 5.56
CA VAL A 69 -0.54 -4.73 6.84
C VAL A 69 0.20 -3.43 7.08
N HIS A 70 -0.09 -2.77 8.20
CA HIS A 70 0.56 -1.53 8.61
C HIS A 70 1.61 -1.82 9.69
N ARG A 71 2.76 -2.36 9.26
CA ARG A 71 3.82 -2.90 10.13
C ARG A 71 4.14 -2.02 11.34
N ASP A 72 4.35 -0.73 11.12
CA ASP A 72 4.77 0.19 12.19
C ASP A 72 3.62 0.55 13.15
N LEU A 73 2.37 0.62 12.67
CA LEU A 73 1.20 0.83 13.53
C LEU A 73 0.88 -0.42 14.37
N ASP A 74 1.02 -1.61 13.77
CA ASP A 74 0.78 -2.87 14.46
C ASP A 74 1.85 -3.15 15.53
N ARG A 75 3.09 -2.71 15.32
CA ARG A 75 4.16 -2.80 16.32
C ARG A 75 3.79 -1.98 17.57
N ASP A 76 3.43 -0.71 17.38
CA ASP A 76 3.10 0.17 18.51
C ASP A 76 1.91 -0.36 19.33
N ARG A 77 0.89 -0.92 18.67
CA ARG A 77 -0.27 -1.52 19.35
C ARG A 77 0.15 -2.68 20.26
N ARG A 78 1.02 -3.57 19.77
CA ARG A 78 1.53 -4.72 20.55
C ARG A 78 2.40 -4.27 21.72
N GLU A 79 3.23 -3.23 21.52
CA GLU A 79 4.06 -2.65 22.59
C GLU A 79 3.18 -2.03 23.70
N ALA A 80 2.09 -1.35 23.33
CA ALA A 80 1.13 -0.79 24.28
C ALA A 80 0.37 -1.88 25.06
N GLU A 81 -0.07 -2.96 24.39
CA GLU A 81 -0.76 -4.10 25.01
C GLU A 81 0.14 -4.91 25.97
N THR A 82 1.45 -4.94 25.73
CA THR A 82 2.41 -5.68 26.58
C THR A 82 2.87 -4.87 27.80
N SER A 83 2.69 -3.54 27.76
CA SER A 83 3.12 -2.62 28.82
C SER A 83 2.00 -2.26 29.81
N ALA A 84 0.80 -2.81 29.63
CA ALA A 84 -0.39 -2.65 30.46
C ALA A 84 -0.65 -3.92 31.27
#